data_AF-A0A7M7NDJ0-F1
#
_entry.id   AF-A0A7M7NDJ0-F1
#
_cell.length_a   1.000
_cell.length_b   1.000
_cell.length_c   1.000
_cell.angle_alpha   90.00
_cell.angle_beta   90.00
_cell.angle_gamma   90.00
#
_symmetry.space_group_name_H-M   'P 1'
#
loop_
_entity.id
_entity.type
_entity.pdbx_description
1 polymer ?
#
loop_
_entity_poly.entity_id
_entity_poly.type
_entity_poly.pdbx_seq_one_letter_code
_entity_poly.pdbx_strand_id
1 'polypeptide(L)'
;MVKDVTINSLKLLGEKKNEGTLALTSRSSPNTYVLVNQDHWNKNLSQLACQYLGFEGVFATVSGPLYESPSVDVPAEAESVVCPANATNITDCWYSEIKVGHINASEIISIVCCPVNPCNISGPPLGLESGALPDSAFSESSCHLAHCSRGGRLNSKSAWLPDSTDPSPWMQVQFESSYIVTAITTQDISGKLRP
;
A
#
# COMPACT_ATOMS: atom_id res chain seq x y z
N MET A 1 24.83 4.05 21.63
CA MET A 1 23.72 3.84 22.58
C MET A 1 22.49 4.31 21.85
N VAL A 2 21.69 3.37 21.35
CA VAL A 2 20.48 3.67 20.57
C VAL A 2 19.46 4.25 21.57
N LYS A 3 19.01 5.48 21.34
CA LYS A 3 18.12 6.18 22.27
C LYS A 3 16.70 6.01 21.77
N ASP A 4 15.89 5.26 22.50
CA ASP A 4 14.48 5.12 22.19
C ASP A 4 13.79 6.49 22.26
N VAL A 5 13.16 6.88 21.15
CA VAL A 5 12.45 8.15 21.02
C VAL A 5 10.95 7.89 20.99
N THR A 6 10.28 8.25 22.09
CA THR A 6 8.83 8.05 22.21
C THR A 6 8.06 8.97 21.25
N ILE A 7 7.08 8.38 20.57
CA ILE A 7 6.17 9.10 19.67
C ILE A 7 5.31 10.07 20.49
N ASN A 8 5.14 11.29 19.97
CA ASN A 8 4.30 12.32 20.57
C ASN A 8 3.01 12.55 19.80
N SER A 9 3.11 12.71 18.48
CA SER A 9 1.96 12.85 17.59
C SER A 9 2.30 12.35 16.19
N LEU A 10 1.27 12.19 15.37
CA LEU A 10 1.42 11.86 13.96
C LEU A 10 0.39 12.57 13.08
N LYS A 11 0.69 12.63 11.78
CA LYS A 11 -0.24 13.05 10.73
C LYS A 11 0.06 12.32 9.43
N LEU A 12 -0.90 12.36 8.50
CA LEU A 12 -0.72 11.93 7.13
C LEU A 12 -0.39 13.14 6.26
N LEU A 13 0.65 13.01 5.44
CA LEU A 13 1.02 13.98 4.41
C LEU A 13 0.40 13.54 3.08
N GLY A 14 -0.57 14.30 2.58
CA GLY A 14 -1.28 14.01 1.35
C GLY A 14 -2.49 14.93 1.19
N GLU A 15 -3.17 14.83 0.05
CA GLU A 15 -4.34 15.68 -0.25
C GLU A 15 -5.60 15.27 0.54
N LYS A 16 -5.74 13.98 0.86
CA LYS A 16 -6.91 13.45 1.54
C LYS A 16 -6.63 13.23 3.03
N LYS A 17 -7.67 13.42 3.85
CA LYS A 17 -7.56 13.29 5.32
C LYS A 17 -7.27 11.87 5.83
N ASN A 18 -7.58 10.85 5.03
CA ASN A 18 -7.50 9.44 5.44
C ASN A 18 -6.40 8.67 4.70
N GLU A 19 -5.59 9.32 3.88
CA GLU A 19 -4.47 8.68 3.20
C GLU A 19 -3.30 9.64 3.04
N GLY A 20 -2.09 9.10 3.18
CA GLY A 20 -0.89 9.89 2.97
C GLY A 20 0.34 9.24 3.59
N THR A 21 1.48 9.88 3.34
CA THR A 21 2.76 9.50 3.93
C THR A 21 2.74 9.72 5.44
N LEU A 22 3.14 8.71 6.21
CA LEU A 22 3.12 8.80 7.66
C LEU A 22 4.27 9.69 8.15
N ALA A 23 3.91 10.70 8.95
CA ALA A 23 4.87 11.58 9.60
C ALA A 23 4.65 11.58 11.12
N LEU A 24 5.73 11.38 11.88
CA LEU A 24 5.72 11.32 13.34
C LEU A 24 6.44 12.54 13.94
N THR A 25 6.07 12.91 15.16
CA THR A 25 6.87 13.80 16.03
C THR A 25 7.25 13.08 17.30
N SER A 26 8.28 13.58 17.99
CA SER A 26 8.68 13.09 19.31
C SER A 26 8.44 14.13 20.39
N ARG A 27 8.43 13.71 21.66
CA ARG A 27 8.24 14.64 22.79
C ARG A 27 9.40 15.64 22.89
N SER A 28 10.60 15.23 22.48
CA SER A 28 11.77 16.10 22.42
C SER A 28 11.75 17.09 21.25
N SER A 29 11.01 16.77 20.18
CA SER A 29 10.93 17.59 18.96
C SER A 29 9.48 17.62 18.43
N PRO A 30 8.54 18.26 19.15
CA PRO A 30 7.12 18.20 18.81
C PRO A 30 6.75 18.96 17.53
N ASN A 31 7.62 19.85 17.05
CA ASN A 31 7.40 20.66 15.84
C ASN A 31 8.20 20.16 14.63
N THR A 32 8.96 19.07 14.76
CA THR A 32 9.77 18.51 13.68
C THR A 32 9.22 17.14 13.34
N TYR A 33 8.74 17.00 12.10
CA TYR A 33 8.25 15.73 11.60
C TYR A 33 9.41 14.89 11.06
N VAL A 34 9.33 13.59 11.29
CA VAL A 34 10.17 12.55 10.67
C VAL A 34 9.28 11.60 9.87
N LEU A 35 9.77 11.16 8.71
CA LEU A 35 9.08 10.12 7.93
C LEU A 35 9.39 8.75 8.50
N VAL A 36 8.58 7.75 8.19
CA VAL A 36 8.73 6.40 8.75
C VAL A 36 9.20 5.45 7.66
N ASN A 37 10.30 4.75 7.90
CA ASN A 37 10.75 3.65 7.06
C ASN A 37 9.85 2.41 7.25
N GLN A 38 9.75 1.56 6.23
CA GLN A 38 9.03 0.29 6.29
C GLN A 38 9.66 -0.76 7.21
N ASP A 39 10.92 -0.58 7.65
CA ASP A 39 11.65 -1.51 8.50
C ASP A 39 10.91 -1.79 9.81
N HIS A 40 10.57 -3.07 10.01
CA HIS A 40 9.76 -3.57 11.13
C HIS A 40 8.34 -2.99 11.22
N TRP A 41 7.92 -2.21 10.23
CA TRP A 41 6.56 -1.71 10.16
C TRP A 41 5.59 -2.83 9.75
N ASN A 42 4.41 -2.85 10.36
CA ASN A 42 3.41 -3.88 10.10
C ASN A 42 1.98 -3.33 10.13
N LYS A 43 1.01 -4.19 9.79
CA LYS A 43 -0.41 -3.81 9.73
C LYS A 43 -0.97 -3.38 11.10
N ASN A 44 -0.49 -3.95 12.21
CA ASN A 44 -0.94 -3.56 13.55
C ASN A 44 -0.52 -2.13 13.91
N LEU A 45 0.73 -1.75 13.58
CA LEU A 45 1.19 -0.35 13.71
C LEU A 45 0.33 0.61 12.89
N SER A 46 -0.04 0.19 11.67
CA SER A 46 -0.92 0.99 10.81
C SER A 46 -2.34 1.11 11.38
N GLN A 47 -2.85 0.05 12.01
CA GLN A 47 -4.12 0.04 12.71
C GLN A 47 -4.11 1.03 13.89
N LEU A 48 -3.06 1.01 14.74
CA LEU A 48 -2.90 1.95 15.85
C LEU A 48 -2.79 3.40 15.35
N ALA A 49 -2.05 3.64 14.27
CA ALA A 49 -1.93 4.95 13.65
C ALA A 49 -3.28 5.48 13.14
N CYS A 50 -4.05 4.66 12.41
CA CYS A 50 -5.37 5.05 11.94
C CYS A 50 -6.35 5.31 13.10
N GLN A 51 -6.32 4.48 14.15
CA GLN A 51 -7.11 4.70 15.36
C GLN A 51 -6.76 6.00 16.08
N TYR A 52 -5.47 6.33 16.18
CA TYR A 52 -5.03 7.62 16.73
C TYR A 52 -5.57 8.80 15.92
N LEU A 53 -5.62 8.68 14.59
CA LEU A 53 -6.14 9.70 13.69
C LEU A 53 -7.69 9.77 13.66
N GLY A 54 -8.37 8.92 14.45
CA GLY A 54 -9.83 8.89 14.55
C GLY A 54 -10.53 8.03 13.51
N PHE A 55 -9.79 7.16 12.81
CA PHE A 55 -10.34 6.17 11.86
C PHE A 55 -10.50 4.80 12.52
N GLU A 56 -11.44 4.01 12.04
CA GLU A 56 -11.73 2.71 12.66
C GLU A 56 -10.66 1.65 12.34
N GLY A 57 -10.02 1.74 11.18
CA GLY A 57 -8.98 0.80 10.79
C GLY A 57 -8.18 1.21 9.57
N VAL A 58 -7.42 0.25 9.05
CA VAL A 58 -6.49 0.42 7.94
C VAL A 58 -6.90 -0.41 6.71
N PHE A 59 -6.97 0.24 5.54
CA PHE A 59 -7.12 -0.42 4.25
C PHE A 59 -5.79 -0.96 3.73
N ALA A 60 -4.76 -0.12 3.74
CA ALA A 60 -3.48 -0.45 3.13
C ALA A 60 -2.32 0.24 3.85
N THR A 61 -1.19 -0.43 3.82
CA THR A 61 0.14 0.12 4.10
C THR A 61 0.93 -0.05 2.81
N VAL A 62 1.44 1.04 2.28
CA VAL A 62 2.17 1.05 1.01
C VAL A 62 3.50 1.78 1.22
N SER A 63 4.53 1.41 0.46
CA SER A 63 5.83 2.10 0.48
C SER A 63 6.08 2.82 -0.84
N GLY A 64 6.88 3.88 -0.77
CA GLY A 64 7.28 4.67 -1.92
C GLY A 64 6.65 6.07 -1.99
N PRO A 65 7.06 6.88 -2.99
CA PRO A 65 6.61 8.26 -3.16
C PRO A 65 5.21 8.33 -3.81
N LEU A 66 4.23 7.67 -3.20
CA LEU A 66 2.87 7.53 -3.73
C LEU A 66 2.01 8.77 -3.49
N TYR A 67 2.31 9.53 -2.44
CA TYR A 67 1.60 10.74 -2.07
C TYR A 67 2.57 11.91 -2.21
N GLU A 68 2.26 12.85 -3.10
CA GLU A 68 3.03 14.09 -3.22
C GLU A 68 2.92 14.86 -1.90
N SER A 69 4.05 15.03 -1.22
CA SER A 69 4.12 15.86 -0.03
C SER A 69 4.54 17.27 -0.46
N PRO A 70 3.66 18.28 -0.36
CA PRO A 70 4.05 19.65 -0.61
C PRO A 70 5.00 20.08 0.52
N SER A 71 6.28 20.25 0.18
CA SER A 71 7.22 21.12 0.89
C SER A 71 7.31 20.93 2.41
N VAL A 72 7.30 19.69 2.91
CA VAL A 72 7.76 19.45 4.28
C VAL A 72 9.26 19.18 4.21
N ASP A 73 10.07 20.12 4.70
CA ASP A 73 11.47 19.86 5.03
C ASP A 73 11.48 18.79 6.13
N VAL A 74 11.47 17.52 5.73
CA VAL A 74 11.62 16.40 6.65
C VAL A 74 13.11 16.07 6.66
N PRO A 75 13.86 16.46 7.70
CA PRO A 75 15.32 16.31 7.70
C PRO A 75 15.77 14.87 7.97
N ALA A 76 14.84 13.99 8.36
CA ALA A 76 15.19 12.67 8.84
C ALA A 76 14.08 11.63 8.73
N GLU A 77 14.53 10.38 8.71
CA GLU A 77 13.72 9.17 8.66
C GLU A 77 13.83 8.41 9.99
N ALA A 78 12.70 8.00 10.54
CA ALA A 78 12.58 7.16 11.71
C ALA A 78 12.52 5.70 11.29
N GLU A 79 13.41 4.91 11.88
CA GLU A 79 13.51 3.47 11.63
C GLU A 79 13.20 2.66 12.89
N SER A 80 12.77 1.42 12.67
CA SER A 80 12.49 0.46 13.73
C SER A 80 11.49 1.01 14.75
N VAL A 81 10.27 1.32 14.28
CA VAL A 81 9.17 1.67 15.20
C VAL A 81 8.75 0.40 15.95
N VAL A 82 8.89 0.42 17.27
CA VAL A 82 8.60 -0.70 18.16
C VAL A 82 7.56 -0.27 19.19
N CYS A 83 6.61 -1.16 19.44
CA CYS A 83 5.60 -0.99 20.48
C CYS A 83 5.78 -2.04 21.58
N PRO A 84 5.39 -1.74 22.83
CA PRO A 84 5.21 -2.76 23.85
C PRO A 84 4.05 -3.71 23.46
N ALA A 85 4.06 -4.94 23.95
CA ALA A 85 3.07 -5.96 23.57
C ALA A 85 1.62 -5.58 23.92
N ASN A 86 1.42 -4.70 24.90
CA ASN A 86 0.12 -4.21 25.35
C ASN A 86 -0.20 -2.79 24.83
N ALA A 87 0.51 -2.28 23.84
CA ALA A 87 0.25 -0.98 23.26
C ALA A 87 -1.19 -0.91 22.73
N THR A 88 -1.92 0.10 23.15
CA THR A 88 -3.27 0.40 22.64
C THR A 88 -3.30 1.69 21.84
N ASN A 89 -2.19 2.46 21.91
CA ASN A 89 -2.01 3.69 21.16
C ASN A 89 -0.60 3.71 20.56
N ILE A 90 -0.47 4.23 19.34
CA ILE A 90 0.82 4.40 18.67
C ILE A 90 1.75 5.36 19.44
N THR A 91 1.22 6.25 20.29
CA THR A 91 2.03 7.10 21.18
C THR A 91 2.69 6.36 22.35
N ASP A 92 2.32 5.10 22.58
CA ASP A 92 3.00 4.21 23.54
C ASP A 92 4.28 3.61 22.94
N CYS A 93 4.45 3.75 21.62
CA CYS A 93 5.55 3.19 20.85
C CYS A 93 6.71 4.20 20.73
N TRP A 94 7.86 3.69 20.33
CA TRP A 94 9.07 4.47 20.12
C TRP A 94 9.77 4.03 18.84
N TYR A 95 10.65 4.87 18.32
CA TYR A 95 11.59 4.50 17.27
C TYR A 95 13.01 4.65 17.81
N SER A 96 13.87 3.77 17.36
CA SER A 96 15.21 3.62 17.95
C SER A 96 16.28 4.27 17.07
N GLU A 97 16.05 4.42 15.77
CA GLU A 97 17.03 4.96 14.83
C GLU A 97 16.48 6.17 14.07
N ILE A 98 17.34 7.18 13.86
CA ILE A 98 17.06 8.36 13.04
C ILE A 98 18.17 8.49 12.01
N LYS A 99 17.83 8.39 10.71
CA LYS A 99 18.75 8.71 9.62
C LYS A 99 18.53 10.15 9.17
N VAL A 100 19.51 11.01 9.41
CA VAL A 100 19.47 12.43 9.02
C VAL A 100 20.10 12.59 7.64
N GLY A 101 19.42 13.29 6.72
CA GLY A 101 19.98 13.67 5.42
C GLY A 101 20.02 12.58 4.34
N HIS A 102 19.63 11.34 4.66
CA HIS A 102 19.49 10.24 3.71
C HIS A 102 18.11 9.59 3.87
N ILE A 103 17.17 10.02 3.03
CA ILE A 103 15.80 9.48 3.01
C ILE A 103 15.69 8.51 1.86
N ASN A 104 15.35 7.26 2.13
CA ASN A 104 15.03 6.32 1.08
C ASN A 104 13.54 6.43 0.73
N ALA A 105 13.20 7.34 -0.19
CA ALA A 105 11.81 7.63 -0.55
C ALA A 105 11.01 6.38 -0.96
N SER A 106 11.67 5.35 -1.50
CA SER A 106 11.05 4.07 -1.88
C SER A 106 10.63 3.20 -0.68
N GLU A 107 11.22 3.44 0.49
CA GLU A 107 10.99 2.67 1.72
C GLU A 107 10.14 3.42 2.74
N ILE A 108 9.87 4.71 2.49
CA ILE A 108 8.95 5.48 3.30
C ILE A 108 7.54 4.94 3.17
N ILE A 109 6.89 4.72 4.31
CA ILE A 109 5.53 4.21 4.34
C ILE A 109 4.48 5.31 4.24
N SER A 110 3.39 4.94 3.59
CA SER A 110 2.13 5.67 3.57
C SER A 110 1.02 4.72 4.01
N ILE A 111 -0.01 5.30 4.63
CA ILE A 111 -1.11 4.54 5.21
C ILE A 111 -2.41 5.06 4.63
N VAL A 112 -3.31 4.13 4.31
CA VAL A 112 -4.69 4.43 3.93
C VAL A 112 -5.61 3.93 5.02
N CYS A 113 -6.23 4.86 5.74
CA CYS A 113 -7.21 4.59 6.79
C CYS A 113 -8.62 4.44 6.22
N CYS A 114 -9.42 3.61 6.90
CA CYS A 114 -10.83 3.40 6.62
C CYS A 114 -11.65 4.61 7.05
N PRO A 115 -12.27 5.38 6.11
CA PRO A 115 -13.12 6.51 6.46
C PRO A 115 -14.55 6.08 6.85
N VAL A 116 -14.89 4.79 6.74
CA VAL A 116 -16.24 4.25 6.99
C VAL A 116 -16.22 3.06 7.94
N ASN A 117 -17.36 2.83 8.61
CA ASN A 117 -17.64 1.69 9.47
C ASN A 117 -18.82 0.86 8.89
N PRO A 118 -18.65 -0.44 8.61
CA PRO A 118 -17.46 -1.26 8.83
C PRO A 118 -16.36 -1.01 7.80
N CYS A 119 -15.10 -1.21 8.20
CA CYS A 119 -13.89 -1.20 7.38
C CYS A 119 -13.82 -2.43 6.44
N ASN A 120 -14.84 -2.60 5.60
CA ASN A 120 -15.00 -3.74 4.69
C ASN A 120 -15.64 -3.31 3.36
N ILE A 121 -15.09 -2.28 2.72
CA ILE A 121 -15.59 -1.81 1.43
C ILE A 121 -15.06 -2.73 0.33
N SER A 122 -15.97 -3.35 -0.42
CA SER A 122 -15.68 -3.90 -1.75
C SER A 122 -15.71 -2.75 -2.76
N GLY A 123 -14.62 -2.53 -3.48
CA GLY A 123 -14.60 -1.57 -4.58
C GLY A 123 -15.42 -2.06 -5.79
N PRO A 124 -15.92 -1.15 -6.65
CA PRO A 124 -16.50 -1.57 -7.92
C PRO A 124 -15.45 -2.29 -8.78
N PRO A 125 -15.87 -3.21 -9.68
CA PRO A 125 -14.95 -3.87 -10.60
C PRO A 125 -14.14 -2.86 -11.43
N LEU A 126 -12.83 -3.09 -11.56
CA LEU A 126 -11.91 -2.19 -12.27
C LEU A 126 -11.94 -2.31 -13.80
N GLY A 127 -12.99 -2.94 -14.37
CA GLY A 127 -13.23 -2.91 -15.81
C GLY A 127 -12.58 -4.02 -16.64
N LEU A 128 -11.95 -5.03 -16.02
CA LEU A 128 -11.40 -6.18 -16.74
C LEU A 128 -12.51 -6.99 -17.43
N GLU A 129 -13.57 -7.32 -16.68
CA GLU A 129 -14.72 -8.08 -17.18
C GLU A 129 -15.58 -7.28 -18.17
N SER A 130 -15.87 -6.00 -17.86
CA SER A 130 -16.77 -5.17 -18.67
C SER A 130 -16.14 -4.70 -19.98
N GLY A 131 -14.82 -4.85 -20.15
CA GLY A 131 -14.09 -4.30 -21.30
C GLY A 131 -13.81 -2.80 -21.20
N ALA A 132 -14.08 -2.17 -20.05
CA ALA A 132 -13.77 -0.75 -19.84
C ALA A 132 -12.27 -0.47 -19.88
N LEU A 133 -11.43 -1.42 -19.45
CA LEU A 133 -10.00 -1.38 -19.74
C LEU A 133 -9.75 -1.86 -21.17
N PRO A 134 -9.03 -1.10 -22.01
CA PRO A 134 -8.73 -1.51 -23.38
C PRO A 134 -7.73 -2.67 -23.42
N ASP A 135 -7.68 -3.43 -24.52
CA ASP A 135 -6.72 -4.53 -24.68
C ASP A 135 -5.26 -4.05 -24.64
N SER A 136 -4.99 -2.79 -25.00
CA SER A 136 -3.67 -2.17 -24.86
C SER A 136 -3.21 -1.98 -23.42
N ALA A 137 -4.09 -2.13 -22.44
CA ALA A 137 -3.75 -2.11 -21.03
C ALA A 137 -3.14 -3.45 -20.55
N PHE A 138 -3.16 -4.48 -21.39
CA PHE A 138 -2.67 -5.81 -21.05
C PHE A 138 -1.30 -6.05 -21.70
N SER A 139 -0.41 -6.68 -20.96
CA SER A 139 0.87 -7.17 -21.46
C SER A 139 1.21 -8.53 -20.84
N GLU A 140 2.11 -9.26 -21.49
CA GLU A 140 2.52 -10.60 -21.08
C GLU A 140 3.99 -10.84 -21.42
N SER A 141 4.60 -11.78 -20.71
CA SER A 141 5.92 -12.31 -21.04
C SER A 141 5.91 -13.08 -22.36
N SER A 142 4.88 -13.91 -22.53
CA SER A 142 4.66 -14.77 -23.70
C SER A 142 3.19 -15.19 -23.76
N CYS A 143 2.77 -15.67 -24.92
CA CYS A 143 1.50 -16.39 -25.04
C CYS A 143 1.62 -17.55 -26.01
N HIS A 144 0.89 -18.62 -25.71
CA HIS A 144 0.77 -19.78 -26.59
C HIS A 144 -0.40 -19.59 -27.55
N LEU A 145 -0.10 -19.56 -28.86
CA LEU A 145 -1.08 -19.37 -29.94
C LEU A 145 -1.92 -18.08 -29.73
N ALA A 146 -3.24 -18.22 -29.58
CA ALA A 146 -4.17 -17.10 -29.40
C ALA A 146 -4.56 -16.88 -27.93
N HIS A 147 -3.97 -17.64 -26.98
CA HIS A 147 -4.24 -17.55 -25.54
C HIS A 147 -3.39 -16.47 -24.88
N CYS A 148 -3.55 -15.25 -25.37
CA CYS A 148 -2.78 -14.07 -24.95
C CYS A 148 -3.49 -13.33 -23.81
N SER A 149 -2.85 -12.32 -23.22
CA SER A 149 -3.29 -11.63 -21.98
C SER A 149 -4.74 -11.13 -22.02
N ARG A 150 -5.20 -10.62 -23.18
CA ARG A 150 -6.60 -10.21 -23.42
C ARG A 150 -7.64 -11.31 -23.14
N GLY A 151 -7.22 -12.58 -23.27
CA GLY A 151 -8.04 -13.74 -22.97
C GLY A 151 -8.26 -13.94 -21.47
N GLY A 152 -7.41 -13.38 -20.61
CA GLY A 152 -7.48 -13.49 -19.14
C GLY A 152 -8.60 -12.67 -18.49
N ARG A 153 -9.46 -12.01 -19.26
CA ARG A 153 -10.65 -11.32 -18.74
C ARG A 153 -11.66 -12.33 -18.20
N LEU A 154 -12.39 -11.93 -17.16
CA LEU A 154 -13.51 -12.73 -16.67
C LEU A 154 -14.57 -12.88 -17.77
N ASN A 155 -15.20 -14.06 -17.83
CA ASN A 155 -16.21 -14.44 -18.82
C ASN A 155 -15.74 -14.42 -20.28
N SER A 156 -14.42 -14.44 -20.50
CA SER A 156 -13.80 -14.61 -21.80
C SER A 156 -13.98 -16.03 -22.33
N LYS A 157 -14.03 -16.19 -23.66
CA LYS A 157 -14.00 -17.50 -24.34
C LYS A 157 -12.60 -18.10 -24.42
N SER A 158 -11.60 -17.40 -23.91
CA SER A 158 -10.19 -17.78 -23.91
C SER A 158 -9.62 -17.60 -22.49
N ALA A 159 -8.33 -17.85 -22.36
CA ALA A 159 -7.54 -17.58 -21.16
C ALA A 159 -6.17 -17.04 -21.59
N TRP A 160 -5.37 -16.58 -20.64
CA TRP A 160 -3.94 -16.41 -20.85
C TRP A 160 -3.23 -17.75 -20.58
N LEU A 161 -2.37 -18.15 -21.51
CA LEU A 161 -1.52 -19.32 -21.39
C LEU A 161 -0.11 -18.92 -21.86
N PRO A 162 0.92 -18.92 -21.00
CA PRO A 162 2.29 -18.62 -21.42
C PRO A 162 2.83 -19.71 -22.35
N ASP A 163 3.88 -19.40 -23.10
CA ASP A 163 4.60 -20.42 -23.86
C ASP A 163 5.23 -21.45 -22.91
N SER A 164 5.21 -22.73 -23.29
CA SER A 164 5.80 -23.82 -22.52
C SER A 164 7.30 -23.66 -22.25
N THR A 165 7.98 -22.84 -23.04
CA THR A 165 9.42 -22.55 -22.92
C THR A 165 9.74 -21.30 -22.13
N ASP A 166 8.73 -20.56 -21.67
CA ASP A 166 8.91 -19.34 -20.87
C ASP A 166 9.31 -19.68 -19.43
N PRO A 167 10.55 -19.38 -18.99
CA PRO A 167 11.01 -19.71 -17.65
C PRO A 167 10.46 -18.77 -16.57
N SER A 168 9.82 -17.65 -16.94
CA SER A 168 9.34 -16.63 -16.00
C SER A 168 8.01 -16.03 -16.48
N PRO A 169 6.92 -16.82 -16.52
CA PRO A 169 5.66 -16.40 -17.10
C PRO A 169 4.97 -15.33 -16.25
N TRP A 170 4.55 -14.23 -16.88
CA TRP A 170 3.76 -13.18 -16.24
C TRP A 170 2.72 -12.58 -17.19
N MET A 171 1.63 -12.11 -16.60
CA MET A 171 0.63 -11.26 -17.23
C MET A 171 0.45 -10.03 -16.36
N GLN A 172 0.43 -8.86 -16.99
CA GLN A 172 0.30 -7.58 -16.32
C GLN A 172 -0.90 -6.81 -16.88
N VAL A 173 -1.57 -6.09 -16.00
CA VAL A 173 -2.68 -5.19 -16.35
C VAL A 173 -2.32 -3.81 -15.83
N GLN A 174 -2.23 -2.85 -16.75
CA GLN A 174 -1.98 -1.45 -16.45
C GLN A 174 -3.30 -0.74 -16.19
N PHE A 175 -3.40 -0.12 -15.02
CA PHE A 175 -4.53 0.75 -14.69
C PHE A 175 -4.19 2.21 -15.00
N GLU A 176 -5.21 3.01 -15.35
CA GLU A 176 -5.05 4.46 -15.63
C GLU A 176 -4.85 5.29 -14.36
N SER A 177 -5.04 4.69 -13.19
CA SER A 177 -4.91 5.34 -11.89
C SER A 177 -4.45 4.33 -10.84
N SER A 178 -3.99 4.82 -9.69
CA SER A 178 -3.66 3.98 -8.54
C SER A 178 -4.95 3.51 -7.85
N TYR A 179 -5.08 2.20 -7.66
CA TYR A 179 -6.22 1.58 -7.00
C TYR A 179 -5.77 0.75 -5.80
N ILE A 180 -6.58 0.73 -4.75
CA ILE A 180 -6.48 -0.26 -3.67
C ILE A 180 -7.29 -1.48 -4.11
N VAL A 181 -6.60 -2.56 -4.49
CA VAL A 181 -7.25 -3.80 -4.91
C VAL A 181 -7.70 -4.56 -3.66
N THR A 182 -9.02 -4.70 -3.49
CA THR A 182 -9.62 -5.38 -2.32
C THR A 182 -9.94 -6.84 -2.56
N ALA A 183 -10.04 -7.26 -3.82
CA ALA A 183 -10.32 -8.63 -4.22
C ALA A 183 -9.76 -8.91 -5.61
N ILE A 184 -9.39 -10.17 -5.85
CA ILE A 184 -9.05 -10.70 -7.16
C ILE A 184 -9.99 -11.86 -7.41
N THR A 185 -10.52 -11.97 -8.62
CA THR A 185 -11.33 -13.11 -9.04
C THR A 185 -10.73 -13.68 -10.30
N THR A 186 -10.52 -14.99 -10.31
CA THR A 186 -9.95 -15.70 -11.46
C THR A 186 -10.96 -16.70 -11.99
N GLN A 187 -10.82 -17.07 -13.26
CA GLN A 187 -11.67 -18.07 -13.91
C GLN A 187 -10.80 -18.94 -14.80
N ASP A 188 -11.11 -20.24 -14.84
CA ASP A 188 -10.51 -21.13 -15.83
C ASP A 188 -11.30 -21.12 -17.15
N ILE A 189 -10.71 -21.68 -18.21
CA ILE A 189 -11.33 -21.73 -19.54
C ILE A 189 -12.68 -22.47 -19.57
N SER A 190 -12.99 -23.27 -18.55
CA SER A 190 -14.29 -23.97 -18.43
C SER A 190 -15.40 -23.09 -17.85
N GLY A 191 -15.08 -21.84 -17.49
CA GLY A 191 -16.03 -20.88 -16.92
C GLY A 191 -16.16 -20.99 -15.40
N LYS A 192 -15.37 -21.81 -14.73
CA LYS A 192 -15.45 -22.00 -13.27
C LYS A 192 -14.68 -20.90 -12.55
N LEU A 193 -15.38 -20.14 -11.70
CA LEU A 193 -14.79 -19.12 -10.84
C LEU A 193 -13.92 -19.76 -9.76
N ARG A 194 -12.79 -19.12 -9.47
CA ARG A 194 -11.91 -19.44 -8.35
C ARG A 194 -11.69 -18.15 -7.53
N PRO A 195 -12.03 -18.17 -6.23
CA PRO A 195 -11.70 -17.09 -5.31
C PRO A 195 -10.20 -16.97 -5.07
#